data_AF-A0A843CTM1-F1
#
_entry.id   AF-A0A843CTM1-F1
#
_cell.length_a   1.000
_cell.length_b   1.000
_cell.length_c   1.000
_cell.angle_alpha   90.00
_cell.angle_beta   90.00
_cell.angle_gamma   90.00
#
_symmetry.space_group_name_H-M   'P 1'
#
loop_
_entity.id
_entity.type
_entity.pdbx_description
1 polymer ?
#
loop_
_entity_poly.entity_id
_entity_poly.type
_entity_poly.pdbx_seq_one_letter_code
_entity_poly.pdbx_strand_id
1 'polypeptide(L)'
;MRANFINQGGPCVIVPTGAYSSNTVAESLSQYVGWQAMDDRVRILEYNQSLAPKKWRLVMKGNLSDDVKTFAHAWDELAKVSPHRMLDINVDKAVQVYGRDELSVPGLTELGANMRDTEGLNIAISSTDSKLRDQWLSVVDYHLKIKNADGSLVIYGVKPFTPLYGVDLNFDKGYPVLNLMEIV
;
A
#
# COMPACT_ATOMS: atom_id res chain seq x y z
N MET A 1 -2.79 3.96 -8.84
CA MET A 1 -1.71 4.78 -8.26
C MET A 1 -0.33 4.14 -8.41
N ARG A 2 -0.09 2.93 -7.87
CA ARG A 2 1.18 2.18 -8.03
C ARG A 2 1.75 2.17 -9.45
N ALA A 3 0.96 1.73 -10.43
CA ALA A 3 1.42 1.63 -11.82
C ALA A 3 1.90 2.98 -12.39
N ASN A 4 1.17 4.06 -12.09
CA ASN A 4 1.58 5.41 -12.50
C ASN A 4 2.91 5.82 -11.86
N PHE A 5 3.08 5.62 -10.55
CA PHE A 5 4.33 5.93 -9.85
C PHE A 5 5.53 5.17 -10.45
N ILE A 6 5.34 3.88 -10.73
CA ILE A 6 6.38 3.02 -11.32
C ILE A 6 6.70 3.43 -12.77
N ASN A 7 5.69 3.78 -13.56
CA ASN A 7 5.88 4.24 -14.94
C ASN A 7 6.61 5.59 -15.02
N GLN A 8 6.56 6.40 -13.96
CA GLN A 8 7.36 7.62 -13.82
C GLN A 8 8.79 7.36 -13.30
N GLY A 9 9.20 6.10 -13.17
CA GLY A 9 10.54 5.71 -12.72
C GLY A 9 10.66 5.42 -11.22
N GLY A 10 9.57 5.59 -10.46
CA GLY A 10 9.55 5.42 -9.01
C GLY A 10 9.62 3.95 -8.55
N PRO A 11 10.35 3.63 -7.47
CA PRO A 11 10.34 2.32 -6.84
C PRO A 11 9.16 2.15 -5.89
N CYS A 12 8.62 0.94 -5.79
CA CYS A 12 7.47 0.65 -4.92
C CYS A 12 7.67 -0.65 -4.14
N VAL A 13 7.46 -0.56 -2.82
CA VAL A 13 7.32 -1.72 -1.93
C VAL A 13 5.85 -1.93 -1.62
N ILE A 14 5.38 -3.18 -1.73
CA ILE A 14 3.97 -3.53 -1.62
C ILE A 14 3.79 -4.58 -0.52
N VAL A 15 2.93 -4.27 0.46
CA VAL A 15 2.36 -5.24 1.39
C VAL A 15 0.97 -5.59 0.90
N PRO A 16 0.78 -6.78 0.31
CA PRO A 16 -0.48 -7.13 -0.34
C PRO A 16 -1.63 -7.26 0.65
N THR A 17 -2.85 -7.07 0.15
CA THR A 17 -4.08 -7.48 0.84
C THR A 17 -4.05 -8.98 1.12
N GLY A 18 -4.61 -9.42 2.26
CA GLY A 18 -4.44 -10.79 2.75
C GLY A 18 -4.89 -11.92 1.82
N ALA A 19 -5.74 -11.63 0.84
CA ALA A 19 -6.19 -12.59 -0.17
C ALA A 19 -5.25 -12.77 -1.38
N TYR A 20 -4.21 -11.94 -1.51
CA TYR A 20 -3.36 -11.90 -2.70
C TYR A 20 -1.95 -12.37 -2.39
N SER A 21 -1.44 -13.30 -3.22
CA SER A 21 -0.03 -13.69 -3.22
C SER A 21 0.82 -12.65 -3.97
N SER A 22 2.12 -12.68 -3.75
CA SER A 22 3.06 -11.86 -4.52
C SER A 22 2.99 -12.15 -6.03
N ASN A 23 2.69 -13.39 -6.46
CA ASN A 23 2.47 -13.71 -7.88
C ASN A 23 1.26 -12.96 -8.44
N THR A 24 0.12 -13.02 -7.76
CA THR A 24 -1.12 -12.41 -8.22
C THR A 24 -0.97 -10.89 -8.36
N VAL A 25 -0.30 -10.25 -7.40
CA VAL A 25 0.01 -8.82 -7.49
C VAL A 25 0.97 -8.52 -8.65
N ALA A 26 2.02 -9.32 -8.83
CA ALA A 26 2.99 -9.12 -9.90
C ALA A 26 2.39 -9.30 -11.29
N GLU A 27 1.62 -10.38 -11.51
CA GLU A 27 0.93 -10.64 -12.76
C GLU A 27 0.00 -9.48 -13.13
N SER A 28 -0.83 -9.04 -12.19
CA SER A 28 -1.73 -7.90 -12.42
C SER A 28 -0.97 -6.60 -12.72
N LEU A 29 0.05 -6.27 -11.93
CA LEU A 29 0.79 -5.02 -12.08
C LEU A 29 1.65 -4.99 -13.35
N SER A 30 2.24 -6.13 -13.71
CA SER A 30 3.11 -6.28 -14.89
C SER A 30 2.40 -5.92 -16.20
N GLN A 31 1.08 -6.07 -16.27
CA GLN A 31 0.28 -5.68 -17.44
C GLN A 31 0.30 -4.17 -17.69
N TYR A 32 0.59 -3.37 -16.66
CA TYR A 32 0.59 -1.91 -16.75
C TYR A 32 2.00 -1.29 -16.76
N VAL A 33 3.01 -2.01 -16.24
CA VAL A 33 4.38 -1.48 -16.07
C VAL A 33 5.47 -2.29 -16.79
N GLY A 34 5.15 -3.51 -17.22
CA GLY A 34 6.10 -4.45 -17.83
C GLY A 34 7.00 -5.17 -16.83
N TRP A 35 7.46 -6.38 -17.19
CA TRP A 35 8.27 -7.24 -16.32
C TRP A 35 9.64 -6.65 -15.95
N GLN A 36 10.25 -5.86 -16.84
CA GLN A 36 11.51 -5.19 -16.53
C GLN A 36 11.35 -4.20 -15.37
N ALA A 37 10.29 -3.36 -15.41
CA ALA A 37 10.00 -2.44 -14.31
C ALA A 37 9.65 -3.19 -13.01
N MET A 38 8.96 -4.33 -13.10
CA MET A 38 8.71 -5.19 -11.94
C MET A 38 10.01 -5.60 -11.26
N ASP A 39 10.94 -6.18 -12.03
CA ASP A 39 12.22 -6.68 -11.52
C ASP A 39 13.09 -5.57 -10.91
N ASP A 40 13.16 -4.43 -11.58
CA ASP A 40 14.09 -3.35 -11.21
C ASP A 40 13.54 -2.45 -10.10
N ARG A 41 12.21 -2.25 -10.04
CA ARG A 41 11.60 -1.18 -9.22
C ARG A 41 10.57 -1.66 -8.20
N VAL A 42 10.14 -2.92 -8.25
CA VAL A 42 9.05 -3.41 -7.37
C VAL A 42 9.58 -4.43 -6.38
N ARG A 43 9.13 -4.36 -5.12
CA ARG A 43 9.30 -5.41 -4.12
C ARG A 43 7.95 -5.71 -3.47
N ILE A 44 7.55 -6.96 -3.43
CA ILE A 44 6.26 -7.41 -2.92
C ILE A 44 6.53 -8.37 -1.77
N LEU A 45 6.02 -8.05 -0.58
CA LEU A 45 6.16 -8.92 0.57
C LEU A 45 5.39 -10.22 0.34
N GLU A 46 6.04 -11.33 0.68
CA GLU A 46 5.50 -12.67 0.55
C GLU A 46 5.78 -13.47 1.83
N TYR A 47 4.74 -14.05 2.41
CA TYR A 47 4.85 -14.80 3.66
C TYR A 47 4.86 -16.32 3.41
N ASN A 48 4.55 -16.77 2.19
CA ASN A 48 4.75 -18.14 1.79
C ASN A 48 6.21 -18.39 1.38
N GLN A 49 6.98 -18.96 2.31
CA GLN A 49 8.41 -19.24 2.14
C GLN A 49 8.71 -20.36 1.14
N SER A 50 7.71 -21.13 0.69
CA SER A 50 7.90 -22.21 -0.28
C SER A 50 7.96 -21.73 -1.74
N LEU A 51 7.65 -20.47 -2.00
CA LEU A 51 7.62 -19.93 -3.36
C LEU A 51 9.03 -19.70 -3.90
N ALA A 52 9.21 -19.98 -5.19
CA ALA A 52 10.49 -19.80 -5.86
C ALA A 52 10.99 -18.34 -5.78
N PRO A 53 12.30 -18.07 -5.74
CA PRO A 53 12.80 -16.70 -5.71
C PRO A 53 12.45 -15.94 -7.00
N LYS A 54 12.10 -14.67 -6.86
CA LYS A 54 11.87 -13.69 -7.94
C LYS A 54 12.44 -12.34 -7.49
N LYS A 55 12.96 -11.52 -8.41
CA LYS A 55 13.55 -10.21 -8.06
C LYS A 55 12.56 -9.28 -7.35
N TRP A 56 11.30 -9.32 -7.76
CA TRP A 56 10.23 -8.53 -7.15
C TRP A 56 9.61 -9.18 -5.92
N ARG A 57 10.02 -10.38 -5.52
CA ARG A 57 9.49 -11.07 -4.32
C ARG A 57 10.42 -10.84 -3.15
N LEU A 58 9.87 -10.31 -2.06
CA LEU A 58 10.55 -10.18 -0.78
C LEU A 58 9.95 -11.19 0.20
N VAL A 59 10.63 -12.31 0.41
CA VAL A 59 10.16 -13.37 1.31
C VAL A 59 10.36 -12.94 2.76
N MET A 60 9.29 -12.99 3.53
CA MET A 60 9.20 -12.58 4.94
C MET A 60 9.01 -13.81 5.82
N LYS A 61 9.57 -13.78 7.02
CA LYS A 61 9.53 -14.89 7.98
C LYS A 61 8.28 -14.88 8.85
N GLY A 62 7.55 -13.77 8.90
CA GLY A 62 6.48 -13.55 9.87
C GLY A 62 7.00 -13.20 11.26
N ASN A 63 8.27 -12.84 11.37
CA ASN A 63 8.88 -12.36 12.61
C ASN A 63 9.29 -10.90 12.43
N LEU A 64 8.68 -10.00 13.20
CA LEU A 64 8.81 -8.56 12.99
C LEU A 64 10.27 -8.07 13.02
N SER A 65 11.10 -8.58 13.93
CA SER A 65 12.50 -8.14 14.07
C SER A 65 13.36 -8.50 12.85
N ASP A 66 13.19 -9.70 12.33
CA ASP A 66 13.88 -10.15 11.11
C ASP A 66 13.31 -9.47 9.86
N ASP A 67 12.00 -9.31 9.81
CA ASP A 67 11.29 -8.79 8.67
C ASP A 67 11.50 -7.28 8.49
N VAL A 68 11.62 -6.51 9.58
CA VAL A 68 11.99 -5.08 9.51
C VAL A 68 13.37 -4.91 8.88
N LYS A 69 14.35 -5.76 9.20
CA LYS A 69 15.70 -5.70 8.60
C LYS A 69 15.65 -6.04 7.12
N THR A 70 14.88 -7.07 6.77
CA THR A 70 14.69 -7.50 5.37
C THR A 70 14.02 -6.40 4.55
N PHE A 71 13.00 -5.76 5.11
CA PHE A 71 12.33 -4.60 4.52
C PHE A 71 13.29 -3.42 4.36
N ALA A 72 14.02 -3.04 5.41
CA ALA A 72 14.95 -1.90 5.40
C ALA A 72 16.02 -2.07 4.32
N HIS A 73 16.63 -3.26 4.23
CA HIS A 73 17.59 -3.56 3.17
C HIS A 73 16.97 -3.41 1.77
N ALA A 74 15.77 -3.95 1.54
CA ALA A 74 15.08 -3.79 0.25
C ALA A 74 14.74 -2.31 -0.06
N TRP A 75 14.36 -1.55 0.97
CA TRP A 75 14.06 -0.13 0.87
C TRP A 75 15.30 0.69 0.47
N ASP A 76 16.45 0.40 1.09
CA ASP A 76 17.72 1.06 0.81
C ASP A 76 18.27 0.68 -0.58
N GLU A 77 18.12 -0.57 -1.01
CA GLU A 77 18.48 -0.96 -2.38
C GLU A 77 17.67 -0.20 -3.42
N LEU A 78 16.36 -0.02 -3.18
CA LEU A 78 15.51 0.78 -4.07
C LEU A 78 15.87 2.27 -4.03
N ALA A 79 16.47 2.78 -2.96
CA ALA A 79 16.92 4.16 -2.87
C ALA A 79 18.01 4.51 -3.89
N LYS A 80 18.78 3.50 -4.32
CA LYS A 80 19.78 3.63 -5.39
C LYS A 80 19.15 3.86 -6.77
N VAL A 81 17.90 3.44 -6.96
CA VAL A 81 17.13 3.68 -8.18
C VAL A 81 16.51 5.07 -8.16
N SER A 82 15.89 5.44 -7.03
CA SER A 82 15.36 6.77 -6.80
C SER A 82 15.24 7.06 -5.30
N PRO A 83 15.55 8.29 -4.85
CA PRO A 83 15.31 8.70 -3.47
C PRO A 83 13.81 8.75 -3.13
N HIS A 84 12.93 8.98 -4.12
CA HIS A 84 11.49 9.03 -3.91
C HIS A 84 10.89 7.63 -4.10
N ARG A 85 10.51 6.99 -3.01
CA ARG A 85 9.95 5.63 -2.99
C ARG A 85 8.51 5.62 -2.51
N MET A 86 7.75 4.63 -2.98
CA MET A 86 6.38 4.40 -2.56
C MET A 86 6.30 3.17 -1.65
N LEU A 87 5.59 3.29 -0.52
CA LEU A 87 5.08 2.16 0.24
C LEU A 87 3.57 2.05 0.03
N ASP A 88 3.12 0.94 -0.51
CA ASP A 88 1.70 0.56 -0.56
C ASP A 88 1.46 -0.56 0.45
N ILE A 89 0.74 -0.26 1.53
CA ILE A 89 0.62 -1.19 2.65
C ILE A 89 -0.84 -1.49 2.98
N ASN A 90 -1.18 -2.77 2.99
CA ASN A 90 -2.36 -3.25 3.69
C ASN A 90 -2.06 -3.44 5.19
N VAL A 91 -2.63 -2.57 6.02
CA VAL A 91 -2.41 -2.56 7.47
C VAL A 91 -3.00 -3.81 8.12
N ASP A 92 -4.15 -4.28 7.63
CA ASP A 92 -4.81 -5.48 8.17
C ASP A 92 -3.92 -6.73 8.01
N LYS A 93 -3.18 -6.84 6.89
CA LYS A 93 -2.20 -7.90 6.66
C LYS A 93 -1.03 -7.83 7.64
N ALA A 94 -0.50 -6.65 7.90
CA ALA A 94 0.56 -6.47 8.90
C ALA A 94 0.09 -6.93 10.29
N VAL A 95 -1.12 -6.52 10.69
CA VAL A 95 -1.75 -6.96 11.96
C VAL A 95 -1.99 -8.46 12.00
N GLN A 96 -2.40 -9.06 10.87
CA GLN A 96 -2.64 -10.51 10.79
C GLN A 96 -1.34 -11.31 11.00
N VAL A 97 -0.22 -10.85 10.45
CA VAL A 97 1.05 -11.59 10.51
C VAL A 97 1.75 -11.40 11.84
N TYR A 98 1.85 -10.15 12.31
CA TYR A 98 2.66 -9.81 13.49
C TYR A 98 1.83 -9.64 14.77
N GLY A 99 0.50 -9.76 14.69
CA GLY A 99 -0.36 -9.58 15.86
C GLY A 99 -0.61 -8.11 16.23
N ARG A 100 -1.55 -7.90 17.17
CA ARG A 100 -2.10 -6.58 17.51
C ARG A 100 -1.22 -5.76 18.45
N ASP A 101 -0.40 -6.42 19.26
CA ASP A 101 0.38 -5.77 20.33
C ASP A 101 1.87 -5.58 19.95
N GLU A 102 2.38 -6.38 19.01
CA GLU A 102 3.79 -6.35 18.58
C GLU A 102 4.08 -5.23 17.57
N LEU A 103 3.07 -4.56 17.01
CA LEU A 103 3.25 -3.47 16.04
C LEU A 103 3.48 -2.11 16.69
N SER A 104 3.59 -2.05 18.02
CA SER A 104 3.95 -0.84 18.78
C SER A 104 5.44 -0.47 18.71
N VAL A 105 6.17 -1.02 17.73
CA VAL A 105 7.63 -1.07 17.71
C VAL A 105 8.24 0.20 17.06
N PRO A 106 9.34 0.74 17.62
CA PRO A 106 10.09 1.90 17.11
C PRO A 106 10.33 1.93 15.59
N GLY A 107 10.46 0.76 14.96
CA GLY A 107 10.68 0.64 13.52
C GLY A 107 9.59 1.27 12.65
N LEU A 108 8.32 1.33 13.08
CA LEU A 108 7.28 2.00 12.28
C LEU A 108 7.39 3.53 12.33
N THR A 109 7.80 4.08 13.47
CA THR A 109 8.04 5.51 13.63
C THR A 109 9.25 5.95 12.81
N GLU A 110 10.33 5.16 12.83
CA GLU A 110 11.53 5.39 12.03
C GLU A 110 11.24 5.28 10.53
N LEU A 111 10.44 4.30 10.10
CA LEU A 111 9.98 4.21 8.72
C LEU A 111 9.17 5.45 8.33
N GLY A 112 8.24 5.90 9.18
CA GLY A 112 7.47 7.11 8.95
C GLY A 112 8.33 8.37 8.83
N ALA A 113 9.36 8.51 9.68
CA ALA A 113 10.32 9.60 9.60
C ALA A 113 11.13 9.55 8.31
N ASN A 114 11.69 8.38 7.97
CA ASN A 114 12.45 8.20 6.73
C ASN A 114 11.62 8.51 5.48
N MET A 115 10.35 8.12 5.46
CA MET A 115 9.44 8.43 4.35
C MET A 115 9.23 9.94 4.20
N ARG A 116 9.15 10.70 5.30
CA ARG A 116 9.04 12.16 5.23
C ARG A 116 10.35 12.80 4.75
N ASP A 117 11.48 12.37 5.29
CA ASP A 117 12.80 12.92 4.96
C ASP A 117 13.17 12.69 3.49
N THR A 118 12.61 11.65 2.86
CA THR A 118 12.87 11.27 1.46
C THR A 118 11.76 11.69 0.50
N GLU A 119 10.76 12.44 0.98
CA GLU A 119 9.55 12.80 0.21
C GLU A 119 8.89 11.56 -0.42
N GLY A 120 8.91 10.44 0.30
CA GLY A 120 8.32 9.17 -0.10
C GLY A 120 6.79 9.18 0.03
N LEU A 121 6.13 8.41 -0.82
CA LEU A 121 4.68 8.27 -0.83
C LEU A 121 4.25 7.05 -0.01
N ASN A 122 3.45 7.24 1.03
CA ASN A 122 2.81 6.15 1.75
C ASN A 122 1.31 6.09 1.42
N ILE A 123 0.83 4.92 1.00
CA ILE A 123 -0.59 4.62 0.91
C ILE A 123 -0.88 3.46 1.85
N ALA A 124 -1.69 3.74 2.86
CA ALA A 124 -2.15 2.74 3.81
C ALA A 124 -3.61 2.39 3.53
N ILE A 125 -3.91 1.10 3.43
CA ILE A 125 -5.27 0.58 3.31
C ILE A 125 -5.59 -0.25 4.55
N SER A 126 -6.68 0.07 5.22
CA SER A 126 -7.19 -0.70 6.36
C SER A 126 -8.71 -0.78 6.28
N SER A 127 -9.23 -2.00 6.44
CA SER A 127 -10.66 -2.31 6.45
C SER A 127 -11.17 -2.66 7.85
N THR A 128 -10.27 -2.91 8.80
CA THR A 128 -10.62 -3.33 10.17
C THR A 128 -10.12 -2.36 11.23
N ASP A 129 -10.83 -2.31 12.36
CA ASP A 129 -10.35 -1.57 13.54
C ASP A 129 -9.13 -2.25 14.15
N SER A 130 -8.05 -1.50 14.32
CA SER A 130 -6.83 -1.96 14.98
C SER A 130 -6.09 -0.80 15.64
N LYS A 131 -5.36 -1.10 16.72
CA LYS A 131 -4.47 -0.13 17.39
C LYS A 131 -3.48 0.49 16.40
N LEU A 132 -2.94 -0.32 15.48
CA LEU A 132 -2.00 0.15 14.48
C LEU A 132 -2.63 1.18 13.54
N ARG A 133 -3.85 0.91 13.05
CA ARG A 133 -4.59 1.87 12.24
C ARG A 133 -4.78 3.18 12.99
N ASP A 134 -5.23 3.13 14.24
CA ASP A 134 -5.51 4.33 15.03
C ASP A 134 -4.24 5.16 15.28
N GLN A 135 -3.09 4.50 15.48
CA GLN A 135 -1.78 5.16 15.54
C GLN A 135 -1.44 5.85 14.21
N TRP A 136 -1.63 5.18 13.06
CA TRP A 136 -1.32 5.77 11.75
C TRP A 136 -2.21 6.96 11.44
N LEU A 137 -3.50 6.90 11.78
CA LEU A 137 -4.45 8.00 11.57
C LEU A 137 -4.01 9.31 12.25
N SER A 138 -3.22 9.25 13.32
CA SER A 138 -2.69 10.45 13.99
C SER A 138 -1.60 11.18 13.18
N VAL A 139 -0.93 10.48 12.26
CA VAL A 139 0.24 10.98 11.53
C VAL A 139 0.06 11.12 10.02
N VAL A 140 -1.06 10.63 9.45
CA VAL A 140 -1.35 10.76 8.01
C VAL A 140 -1.67 12.20 7.62
N ASP A 141 -1.25 12.59 6.42
CA ASP A 141 -1.65 13.85 5.81
C ASP A 141 -3.10 13.80 5.30
N TYR A 142 -3.49 12.65 4.75
CA TYR A 142 -4.82 12.40 4.21
C TYR A 142 -5.47 11.15 4.83
N HIS A 143 -6.77 11.24 5.11
CA HIS A 143 -7.61 10.15 5.57
C HIS A 143 -8.91 10.17 4.78
N LEU A 144 -9.03 9.26 3.81
CA LEU A 144 -10.23 9.03 3.02
C LEU A 144 -10.95 7.79 3.52
N LYS A 145 -12.28 7.85 3.61
CA LYS A 145 -13.14 6.71 3.94
C LYS A 145 -13.97 6.33 2.74
N ILE A 146 -14.06 5.03 2.50
CA ILE A 146 -14.91 4.41 1.49
C ILE A 146 -15.84 3.46 2.25
N LYS A 147 -17.15 3.59 2.05
CA LYS A 147 -18.16 2.78 2.75
C LYS A 147 -19.29 2.38 1.79
N ASN A 148 -19.90 1.23 2.03
CA ASN A 148 -21.23 0.95 1.49
C ASN A 148 -22.29 1.49 2.46
N ALA A 149 -23.14 2.40 1.99
CA ALA A 149 -24.28 2.97 2.72
C ALA A 149 -25.55 2.73 1.91
N ASP A 150 -26.48 1.95 2.46
CA ASP A 150 -27.77 1.61 1.82
C ASP A 150 -27.63 1.10 0.38
N GLY A 151 -26.63 0.23 0.14
CA GLY A 151 -26.35 -0.33 -1.18
C GLY A 151 -25.53 0.57 -2.10
N SER A 152 -25.29 1.82 -1.72
CA SER A 152 -24.50 2.78 -2.50
C SER A 152 -23.07 2.87 -1.99
N LEU A 153 -22.10 2.99 -2.90
CA LEU A 153 -20.71 3.27 -2.53
C LEU A 153 -20.57 4.78 -2.26
N VAL A 154 -20.07 5.13 -1.08
CA VAL A 154 -19.82 6.52 -0.69
C VAL A 154 -18.35 6.74 -0.32
N ILE A 155 -17.83 7.92 -0.65
CA ILE A 155 -16.44 8.33 -0.42
C ILE A 155 -16.43 9.71 0.22
N TYR A 156 -15.59 9.90 1.25
CA TYR A 156 -15.42 11.21 1.89
C TYR A 156 -14.07 11.32 2.60
N GLY A 157 -13.56 12.55 2.69
CA GLY A 157 -12.39 12.90 3.47
C GLY A 157 -12.74 13.16 4.93
N VAL A 158 -11.99 12.52 5.82
CA VAL A 158 -11.94 12.87 7.25
C VAL A 158 -10.82 13.87 7.51
N LYS A 159 -9.70 13.74 6.79
CA LYS A 159 -8.57 14.68 6.81
C LYS A 159 -8.02 14.86 5.39
N PRO A 160 -8.03 16.08 4.82
CA PRO A 160 -8.93 17.16 5.20
C PRO A 160 -10.40 16.70 5.11
N PHE A 161 -11.29 17.41 5.79
CA PHE A 161 -12.72 17.13 5.70
C PHE A 161 -13.23 17.44 4.28
N THR A 162 -14.08 16.57 3.73
CA THR A 162 -14.85 16.84 2.52
C THR A 162 -16.32 16.49 2.72
N PRO A 163 -17.23 17.03 1.90
CA PRO A 163 -18.59 16.52 1.75
C PRO A 163 -18.64 15.00 1.50
N LEU A 164 -19.81 14.42 1.73
CA LEU A 164 -20.08 13.03 1.40
C LEU A 164 -20.39 12.90 -0.09
N TYR A 165 -19.64 12.07 -0.80
CA TYR A 165 -19.89 11.83 -2.22
C TYR A 165 -20.40 10.42 -2.46
N GLY A 166 -21.49 10.29 -3.21
CA GLY A 166 -21.91 9.04 -3.83
C GLY A 166 -21.09 8.75 -5.08
N VAL A 167 -20.78 7.48 -5.31
CA VAL A 167 -20.06 7.05 -6.51
C VAL A 167 -21.05 6.63 -7.58
N ASP A 168 -20.95 7.27 -8.74
CA ASP A 168 -21.63 6.88 -9.97
C ASP A 168 -20.62 6.35 -10.99
N LEU A 169 -20.98 5.29 -11.72
CA LEU A 169 -20.14 4.69 -12.75
C LEU A 169 -20.81 4.89 -14.11
N ASN A 170 -20.22 5.75 -14.94
CA ASN A 170 -20.65 6.00 -16.31
C ASN A 170 -19.82 5.15 -17.28
N PHE A 171 -20.46 4.58 -18.32
CA PHE A 171 -19.81 3.71 -19.32
C PHE A 171 -19.87 4.26 -20.75
N ASP A 172 -20.30 5.50 -20.97
CA ASP A 172 -20.53 6.12 -22.28
C ASP A 172 -19.27 6.14 -23.17
N LYS A 173 -18.08 6.09 -22.56
CA LYS A 173 -16.79 6.07 -23.26
C LYS A 173 -16.29 4.67 -23.63
N GLY A 174 -17.08 3.62 -23.39
CA GLY A 174 -16.67 2.23 -23.59
C GLY A 174 -15.74 1.68 -22.49
N TYR A 175 -15.52 2.46 -21.42
CA TYR A 175 -14.81 2.07 -20.21
C TYR A 175 -15.43 2.78 -19.00
N PRO A 176 -15.33 2.21 -17.78
CA PRO A 176 -15.91 2.82 -16.59
C PRO A 176 -15.24 4.16 -16.26
N VAL A 177 -16.05 5.19 -16.09
CA VAL A 177 -15.66 6.51 -15.57
C VAL A 177 -16.32 6.68 -14.22
N LEU A 178 -15.51 6.96 -13.19
CA LEU A 178 -15.99 7.22 -11.85
C LEU A 178 -16.36 8.70 -11.70
N ASN A 179 -17.63 8.96 -11.41
CA ASN A 179 -18.16 10.28 -11.07
C ASN A 179 -18.45 10.35 -9.57
N LEU A 180 -18.16 11.50 -8.97
CA LEU A 180 -18.51 11.77 -7.57
C LEU A 180 -19.68 12.76 -7.54
N MET A 181 -20.79 12.35 -6.94
CA MET A 181 -21.98 13.18 -6.76
C MET A 181 -22.04 13.59 -5.29
N GLU A 182 -21.97 14.89 -5.02
CA GLU A 182 -22.12 15.40 -3.66
C GLU A 182 -23.53 15.07 -3.13
N ILE A 183 -23.59 14.49 -1.94
CA ILE A 183 -24.83 14.15 -1.24
C ILE A 183 -25.15 15.22 -0.19
N VAL A 184 -24.16 15.57 0.64
CA VAL A 184 -24.23 16.55 1.73
C VAL A 184 -22.85 17.11 2.05
#